data_AF-A0A2K2BMF7-F1
#
_entry.id   AF-A0A2K2BMF7-F1
#
_cell.length_a   1.000
_cell.length_b   1.000
_cell.length_c   1.000
_cell.angle_alpha   90.00
_cell.angle_beta   90.00
_cell.angle_gamma   90.00
#
_symmetry.space_group_name_H-M   'P 1'
#
loop_
_entity.id
_entity.type
_entity.pdbx_description
1 polymer ?
#
loop_
_entity_poly.entity_id
_entity_poly.type
_entity_poly.pdbx_seq_one_letter_code
_entity_poly.pdbx_strand_id
1 'polypeptide(L)'
;MQLHGTATNMQTINVAAINASSGIGVADHSKNTFIELQRKKVQRYVIFKIKEKKMEVVVEKTREPSESYEDFAAYLPDNDCRYAVYDFDFVTSENCPKSKIFFIAW
;
A
#
# COMPACT_ATOMS: atom_id res chain seq x y z
N MET A 1 -24.58 38.28 -8.37
CA MET A 1 -24.69 36.85 -8.74
C MET A 1 -23.42 36.15 -8.27
N GLN A 2 -23.36 35.79 -6.98
CA GLN A 2 -22.24 35.07 -6.37
C GLN A 2 -22.74 33.68 -5.98
N LEU A 3 -22.22 32.64 -6.64
CA LEU A 3 -22.30 31.25 -6.21
C LEU A 3 -20.86 30.74 -6.29
N HIS A 4 -20.11 30.94 -5.21
CA HIS A 4 -19.73 29.89 -4.26
C HIS A 4 -19.02 28.71 -4.93
N GLY A 5 -17.69 28.82 -5.02
CA GLY A 5 -16.82 27.66 -5.18
C GLY A 5 -16.82 26.87 -3.88
N THR A 6 -17.25 25.62 -3.93
CA THR A 6 -17.07 24.68 -2.83
C THR A 6 -15.65 24.10 -2.93
N ALA A 7 -14.78 24.58 -2.06
CA ALA A 7 -13.54 23.89 -1.76
C ALA A 7 -13.92 22.53 -1.15
N THR A 8 -13.73 21.46 -1.92
CA THR A 8 -13.90 20.09 -1.43
C THR A 8 -12.94 19.89 -0.27
N ASN A 9 -13.54 19.67 0.90
CA ASN A 9 -12.89 19.46 2.18
C ASN A 9 -11.94 18.27 2.09
N MET A 10 -10.65 18.54 1.89
CA MET A 10 -9.60 17.54 1.96
C MET A 10 -9.44 17.18 3.43
N GLN A 11 -10.22 16.21 3.90
CA GLN A 11 -10.01 15.62 5.22
C GLN A 11 -8.63 14.98 5.21
N THR A 12 -7.64 15.74 5.70
CA THR A 12 -6.34 15.25 6.14
C THR A 12 -6.63 14.12 7.12
N ILE A 13 -6.41 12.89 6.68
CA ILE A 13 -6.45 11.74 7.57
C ILE A 13 -5.27 11.94 8.52
N ASN A 14 -5.59 12.40 9.73
CA ASN A 14 -4.60 12.61 10.77
C ASN A 14 -4.19 11.23 11.28
N VAL A 15 -3.09 10.69 10.75
CA VAL A 15 -2.45 9.46 11.26
C VAL A 15 -1.74 9.84 12.56
N ALA A 16 -2.50 10.16 13.60
CA ALA A 16 -1.97 10.47 14.92
C ALA A 16 -1.42 9.19 15.55
N ALA A 17 -0.10 9.21 15.80
CA ALA A 17 0.68 8.29 16.63
C ALA A 17 0.28 6.80 16.55
N ILE A 18 0.75 6.11 15.51
CA ILE A 18 0.93 4.66 15.56
C ILE A 18 2.03 4.37 16.59
N ASN A 19 1.63 3.95 17.79
CA ASN A 19 2.53 3.43 18.80
C ASN A 19 3.16 2.13 18.28
N ALA A 20 4.26 2.23 17.53
CA ALA A 20 5.14 1.10 17.32
C ALA A 20 5.76 0.75 18.67
N SER A 21 5.32 -0.35 19.29
CA SER A 21 5.89 -0.83 20.56
C SER A 21 7.40 -1.11 20.47
N SER A 22 7.93 -1.25 19.25
CA SER A 22 9.33 -1.46 18.91
C SER A 22 10.13 -0.19 18.56
N GLY A 23 9.48 0.99 18.50
CA GLY A 23 10.13 2.24 18.04
C GLY A 23 10.38 2.31 16.54
N ILE A 24 9.77 1.41 15.74
CA ILE A 24 9.89 1.43 14.28
C ILE A 24 9.05 2.57 13.67
N GLY A 25 9.71 3.46 12.95
CA GLY A 25 9.08 4.51 12.15
C GLY A 25 8.50 3.98 10.84
N VAL A 26 7.63 4.77 10.23
CA VAL A 26 7.11 4.50 8.87
C VAL A 26 7.39 5.73 8.02
N ALA A 27 8.16 5.54 6.94
CA ALA A 27 8.49 6.62 6.02
C ALA A 27 7.21 7.20 5.39
N ASP A 28 7.16 8.52 5.21
CA ASP A 28 5.97 9.17 4.63
C ASP A 28 5.68 8.71 3.20
N HIS A 29 6.71 8.38 2.43
CA HIS A 29 6.54 7.74 1.12
C HIS A 29 5.77 6.42 1.24
N SER A 30 6.05 5.58 2.23
CA SER A 30 5.33 4.32 2.46
C SER A 30 3.85 4.54 2.76
N LYS A 31 3.54 5.53 3.60
CA LYS A 31 2.16 5.91 3.92
C LYS A 31 1.42 6.39 2.67
N ASN A 32 2.06 7.26 1.89
CA ASN A 32 1.48 7.81 0.67
C ASN A 32 1.23 6.71 -0.36
N THR A 33 2.21 5.84 -0.63
CA THR A 33 2.09 4.73 -1.58
C THR A 33 0.97 3.76 -1.17
N PHE A 34 0.82 3.46 0.12
CA PHE A 34 -0.31 2.67 0.61
C PHE A 34 -1.67 3.35 0.35
N ILE A 35 -1.78 4.65 0.65
CA ILE A 35 -3.01 5.43 0.41
C ILE A 35 -3.33 5.45 -1.10
N GLU A 36 -2.33 5.56 -1.96
CA GLU A 36 -2.50 5.53 -3.42
C GLU A 36 -3.02 4.17 -3.91
N LEU A 37 -2.45 3.06 -3.42
CA LEU A 37 -2.97 1.73 -3.72
C LEU A 37 -4.42 1.60 -3.25
N GLN A 38 -4.70 1.94 -1.99
CA GLN A 38 -6.02 1.77 -1.38
C GLN A 38 -7.11 2.61 -2.08
N ARG A 39 -6.79 3.85 -2.47
CA ARG A 39 -7.78 4.80 -3.00
C ARG A 39 -7.83 4.85 -4.52
N LYS A 40 -6.67 4.89 -5.17
CA LYS A 40 -6.59 5.08 -6.62
C LYS A 40 -6.65 3.75 -7.38
N LYS A 41 -6.36 2.62 -6.72
CA LYS A 41 -6.26 1.29 -7.34
C LYS A 41 -5.33 1.24 -8.57
N VAL A 42 -4.34 2.13 -8.61
CA VAL A 42 -3.40 2.27 -9.74
C VAL A 42 -2.33 1.18 -9.69
N GLN A 43 -1.88 0.81 -8.48
CA GLN A 43 -0.87 -0.23 -8.24
C GLN A 43 -1.57 -1.45 -7.63
N ARG A 44 -1.31 -2.67 -8.14
CA ARG A 44 -1.92 -3.88 -7.57
C ARG A 44 -1.17 -4.45 -6.38
N TYR A 45 0.10 -4.10 -6.20
CA TYR A 45 0.81 -4.45 -4.99
C TYR A 45 1.89 -3.43 -4.62
N VAL A 46 2.23 -3.41 -3.33
CA VAL A 46 3.36 -2.68 -2.77
C VAL A 46 4.06 -3.62 -1.78
N ILE A 47 5.39 -3.69 -1.87
CA ILE A 47 6.25 -4.44 -0.95
C ILE A 47 7.03 -3.44 -0.11
N PHE A 48 7.04 -3.67 1.19
CA PHE A 48 7.72 -2.90 2.19
C PHE A 48 8.79 -3.75 2.87
N LYS A 49 9.87 -3.09 3.28
CA LYS A 49 10.89 -3.66 4.15
C LYS A 49 11.20 -2.73 5.31
N ILE A 50 11.79 -3.29 6.35
CA ILE A 50 12.36 -2.50 7.44
C ILE A 50 13.82 -2.18 7.09
N LYS A 51 14.16 -0.90 7.03
CA LYS A 51 15.56 -0.47 7.03
C LYS A 51 16.06 -0.50 8.47
N GLU A 52 16.68 -1.62 8.87
CA GLU A 52 17.13 -1.89 10.24
C GLU A 52 17.95 -0.73 10.84
N LYS A 53 18.89 -0.17 10.08
CA LYS A 53 19.74 0.94 10.55
C LYS A 53 18.95 2.19 10.97
N LYS A 54 17.77 2.41 10.38
CA LYS A 54 16.89 3.54 10.68
C LYS A 54 15.67 3.12 11.48
N MET A 55 15.51 1.82 11.75
CA MET A 55 14.28 1.24 12.29
C MET A 55 13.05 1.82 11.58
N GLU A 56 13.04 1.77 10.25
CA GLU A 56 12.02 2.48 9.46
C GLU A 56 11.44 1.58 8.36
N VAL A 57 10.11 1.51 8.27
CA VAL A 57 9.40 0.86 7.17
C VAL A 57 9.45 1.73 5.92
N VAL A 58 10.03 1.19 4.87
CA VAL A 58 10.15 1.84 3.56
C VAL A 58 9.55 0.98 2.46
N VAL A 59 9.08 1.63 1.40
CA VAL A 59 8.77 0.95 0.14
C VAL A 59 10.05 0.31 -0.40
N GLU A 60 10.01 -0.99 -0.62
CA GLU A 60 11.00 -1.69 -1.42
C GLU A 60 10.59 -1.70 -2.88
N LYS A 61 9.32 -1.98 -3.16
CA LYS A 61 8.80 -2.04 -4.52
C LYS A 61 7.33 -1.67 -4.64
N THR A 62 7.02 -1.02 -5.76
CA THR A 62 5.66 -0.89 -6.31
C THR A 62 5.54 -1.73 -7.56
N ARG A 63 4.31 -2.19 -7.86
CA ARG A 63 4.03 -2.90 -9.11
C ARG A 63 4.22 -2.01 -10.33
N GLU A 64 4.90 -2.53 -11.35
CA GLU A 64 4.89 -2.01 -12.72
C GLU A 64 3.71 -2.59 -13.53
N PRO A 65 3.14 -1.86 -14.52
CA PRO A 65 1.96 -2.30 -15.25
C PRO A 65 2.08 -3.69 -15.90
N SER A 66 3.29 -4.08 -16.32
CA SER A 66 3.56 -5.35 -16.99
C SER A 66 3.86 -6.52 -16.07
N GLU A 67 3.98 -6.30 -14.76
CA GLU A 67 4.41 -7.36 -13.83
C GLU A 67 3.29 -8.36 -13.52
N SER A 68 3.68 -9.62 -13.45
CA SER A 68 2.88 -10.80 -13.11
C SER A 68 2.85 -11.06 -11.59
N TYR A 69 2.14 -12.12 -11.18
CA TYR A 69 2.19 -12.58 -9.79
C TYR A 69 3.54 -13.22 -9.45
N GLU A 70 4.14 -13.92 -10.39
CA GLU A 70 5.46 -14.52 -10.26
C GLU A 70 6.54 -13.46 -10.02
N ASP A 71 6.43 -12.32 -10.70
CA ASP A 71 7.30 -11.17 -10.45
C ASP A 71 7.14 -10.65 -9.02
N PHE A 72 5.89 -10.54 -8.52
CA PHE A 72 5.62 -10.18 -7.13
C PHE A 72 6.26 -11.18 -6.15
N ALA A 73 6.06 -12.48 -6.38
CA ALA A 73 6.57 -13.55 -5.52
C ALA A 73 8.11 -13.58 -5.50
N ALA A 74 8.78 -13.23 -6.60
CA ALA A 74 10.24 -13.13 -6.66
C ALA A 74 10.83 -12.06 -5.71
N TYR A 75 10.03 -11.11 -5.25
CA TYR A 75 10.43 -10.12 -4.24
C TYR A 75 10.11 -10.54 -2.80
N LEU A 76 9.62 -11.76 -2.59
CA LEU A 76 9.38 -12.36 -1.27
C LEU A 76 10.47 -13.41 -0.99
N PRO A 77 11.58 -13.03 -0.32
CA PRO A 77 12.74 -13.92 -0.13
C PRO A 77 12.52 -14.94 1.00
N ASP A 78 13.01 -16.17 0.85
CA ASP A 78 12.86 -17.22 1.89
C ASP A 78 13.62 -16.92 3.20
N ASN A 79 14.68 -16.11 3.13
CA ASN A 79 15.64 -15.89 4.22
C ASN A 79 15.51 -14.51 4.88
N ASP A 80 14.51 -13.71 4.52
CA ASP A 80 14.33 -12.34 5.00
C ASP A 80 12.84 -11.99 4.97
N CYS A 81 12.38 -11.08 5.84
CA CYS A 81 10.96 -10.81 6.00
C CYS A 81 10.49 -9.62 5.18
N ARG A 82 9.25 -9.67 4.68
CA ARG A 82 8.64 -8.54 3.95
C ARG A 82 7.21 -8.34 4.40
N TYR A 83 6.78 -7.08 4.35
CA TYR A 83 5.35 -6.78 4.40
C TYR A 83 4.90 -6.43 3.00
N ALA A 84 3.75 -6.93 2.58
CA ALA A 84 3.16 -6.55 1.31
C ALA A 84 1.68 -6.22 1.46
N VAL A 85 1.23 -5.31 0.62
CA VAL A 85 -0.20 -5.04 0.41
C VAL A 85 -0.50 -5.41 -1.03
N TYR A 86 -1.46 -6.31 -1.24
CA TYR A 86 -1.83 -6.83 -2.55
C TYR A 86 -3.34 -6.65 -2.79
N ASP A 87 -3.73 -5.88 -3.79
CA ASP A 87 -5.13 -5.72 -4.23
C ASP A 87 -5.45 -6.77 -5.29
N PHE A 88 -5.96 -7.91 -4.84
CA PHE A 88 -6.31 -9.05 -5.68
C PHE A 88 -7.66 -8.80 -6.36
N ASP A 89 -7.66 -8.69 -7.67
CA ASP A 89 -8.86 -8.63 -8.48
C ASP A 89 -9.36 -10.01 -8.89
N PHE A 90 -10.67 -10.16 -8.89
CA PHE A 90 -11.35 -11.37 -9.30
C PHE A 90 -12.71 -11.03 -9.89
N VAL A 91 -13.23 -11.94 -10.71
CA VAL A 91 -14.56 -11.83 -11.29
C VAL A 91 -15.47 -12.83 -10.58
N THR A 92 -16.64 -12.39 -10.13
CA THR A 92 -17.62 -13.28 -9.49
C THR A 92 -18.31 -14.17 -10.51
N SER A 93 -19.03 -15.19 -10.05
CA SER A 93 -19.89 -16.03 -10.90
C SER A 93 -20.96 -15.23 -11.68
N GLU A 94 -21.31 -14.04 -11.19
CA GLU A 94 -22.24 -13.09 -11.84
C GLU A 94 -21.53 -12.17 -12.85
N ASN A 95 -20.28 -12.47 -13.22
CA ASN A 95 -19.45 -11.66 -14.11
C ASN A 95 -19.23 -10.21 -13.62
N CYS A 96 -19.25 -9.99 -12.30
CA CYS A 96 -18.98 -8.68 -11.69
C CYS A 96 -17.51 -8.60 -11.26
N PRO A 97 -16.72 -7.63 -11.75
CA PRO A 97 -15.37 -7.39 -11.25
C PRO A 97 -15.39 -6.92 -9.79
N LYS A 98 -14.59 -7.56 -8.95
CA LYS A 98 -14.36 -7.20 -7.55
C LYS A 98 -12.87 -7.20 -7.25
N SER A 99 -12.48 -6.58 -6.13
CA SER A 99 -11.13 -6.70 -5.62
C SER A 99 -11.12 -6.80 -4.11
N LYS A 100 -10.07 -7.42 -3.56
CA LYS A 100 -9.86 -7.55 -2.12
C LYS A 100 -8.40 -7.24 -1.80
N ILE A 101 -8.21 -6.33 -0.85
CA ILE A 101 -6.88 -6.01 -0.34
C ILE A 101 -6.47 -7.08 0.69
N PHE A 102 -5.29 -7.64 0.46
CA PHE A 102 -4.59 -8.54 1.37
C PHE A 102 -3.37 -7.83 1.96
N PHE A 103 -3.20 -7.95 3.27
CA PHE A 103 -1.95 -7.62 3.94
C PHE A 103 -1.20 -8.92 4.20
N ILE A 104 0.05 -9.00 3.74
CA ILE A 104 0.89 -10.19 3.79
C ILE A 104 2.08 -9.85 4.69
N ALA A 105 2.30 -10.68 5.71
CA ALA A 105 3.54 -10.75 6.44
C ALA A 105 4.25 -12.01 5.98
N TRP A 106 5.33 -11.83 5.24
CA TRP A 106 6.16 -12.88 4.64
C TRP A 106 7.40 -13.08 5.50
#